data_AF-A0AAW1ZUM5-F1
#
_entry.id   AF-A0AAW1ZUM5-F1
#
_cell.length_a   1.000
_cell.length_b   1.000
_cell.length_c   1.000
_cell.angle_alpha   90.00
_cell.angle_beta   90.00
_cell.angle_gamma   90.00
#
_symmetry.space_group_name_H-M   'P 1'
#
loop_
_entity.id
_entity.type
_entity.pdbx_description
1 polymer ?
#
loop_
_entity_poly.entity_id
_entity_poly.type
_entity_poly.pdbx_seq_one_letter_code
_entity_poly.pdbx_strand_id
1 'polypeptide(L)'
;MEEADLLCDSLFRWMKKRKECADKLLELAQELENVRQGSNIAQVVGNATSVAAIISGAALATFFTGGLALPLLVAAARGVGTAVSVTSPLAEAGISRSTFKKAIELIKEDEEVGRRIQKQLQDLKDRCGGTQLGDHADELEYEVTSQLMCALARRDNTHVPLDFLRAFNRATFYRHMTPGGVAPANASRFIGQPLNLVSFTAVIMSIQMLSAKEMGKNIGQIGIKAAAKAGSRALGMIGLGICLYDLFDKSAELVKGKRFTEASKILRDSAREILEGQKKLKEQLEAMQKINQKLLTMKNLIKNLRGYSLSLNEVGQKIIDYIMETCTDNKVVSWLQELAHQIEFVNLLTFVKTILSEEEEEEVFKKTLNHIVFVAHGRIIDQFMPAGVLVPTPNITDTILYSPWNCLIHSSAAFGIAQGLIKVTNRQFYDRKGVYCEPNPLPGHWNSMRGSLHNIPVILLSPVTPEEGAWTLFLDLCENRGMEIENRIIIPYFSPKNLVNAFGEIPLFVFIFVTSFILMIFGKTATVHLAACLGRAGSPPRPDEWRTQYAFTSDGTVMTMNMDDRNMNSLLFRALRSLFDRNHD
;
A
#
# COMPACT_ATOMS: atom_id res chain seq x y z
N MET A 1 7.28 13.50 11.99
CA MET A 1 6.68 12.31 12.63
C MET A 1 5.66 12.73 13.69
N GLU A 2 5.98 13.74 14.51
CA GLU A 2 5.07 14.30 15.53
C GLU A 2 3.65 14.60 15.03
N GLU A 3 3.50 15.09 13.81
CA GLU A 3 2.23 15.48 13.18
C GLU A 3 1.32 14.28 12.92
N ALA A 4 1.89 13.12 12.57
CA ALA A 4 1.14 11.89 12.41
C ALA A 4 0.70 11.32 13.76
N ASP A 5 1.53 11.44 14.80
CA ASP A 5 1.17 11.06 16.16
C ASP A 5 0.02 11.92 16.70
N LEU A 6 0.13 13.24 16.53
CA LEU A 6 -0.92 14.21 16.88
C LEU A 6 -2.23 13.94 16.13
N LEU A 7 -2.14 13.58 14.85
CA LEU A 7 -3.29 13.19 14.03
C LEU A 7 -3.95 11.91 14.58
N CYS A 8 -3.18 10.86 14.85
CA CYS A 8 -3.67 9.62 15.46
C CYS A 8 -4.40 9.90 16.78
N ASP A 9 -3.77 10.64 17.69
CA ASP A 9 -4.36 10.97 18.99
C ASP A 9 -5.67 11.75 18.86
N SER A 10 -5.71 12.68 17.91
CA SER A 10 -6.92 13.46 17.62
C SER A 10 -8.02 12.60 17.03
N LEU A 11 -7.71 11.66 16.13
CA LEU A 11 -8.66 10.68 15.58
C LEU A 11 -9.28 9.81 16.68
N PHE A 12 -8.46 9.25 17.58
CA PHE A 12 -8.99 8.45 18.70
C PHE A 12 -9.83 9.27 19.68
N ARG A 13 -9.41 10.51 19.98
CA ARG A 13 -10.19 11.43 20.82
C ARG A 13 -11.52 11.79 20.18
N TRP A 14 -11.51 12.07 18.88
CA TRP A 14 -12.70 12.39 18.11
C TRP A 14 -13.68 11.22 18.04
N MET A 15 -13.21 10.00 17.78
CA MET A 15 -14.05 8.80 17.83
C MET A 15 -14.77 8.63 19.17
N LYS A 16 -14.08 8.91 20.29
CA LYS A 16 -14.71 8.87 21.63
C LYS A 16 -15.81 9.93 21.76
N LYS A 17 -15.55 11.16 21.31
CA LYS A 17 -16.51 12.27 21.36
C LYS A 17 -17.73 12.04 20.46
N ARG A 18 -17.54 11.52 19.26
CA ARG A 18 -18.65 11.15 18.36
C ARG A 18 -19.57 10.10 18.97
N LYS A 19 -19.02 9.13 19.70
CA LYS A 19 -19.83 8.16 20.45
C LYS A 19 -20.65 8.82 21.55
N GLU A 20 -20.01 9.65 22.39
CA GLU A 20 -20.68 10.42 23.45
C GLU A 20 -21.81 11.30 22.86
N CYS A 21 -21.57 11.94 21.72
CA CYS A 21 -22.58 12.73 21.02
C CYS A 21 -23.75 11.85 20.55
N ALA A 22 -23.48 10.70 19.92
CA ALA A 22 -24.53 9.80 19.46
C ALA A 22 -25.40 9.27 20.61
N ASP A 23 -24.79 8.93 21.75
CA ASP A 23 -25.50 8.52 22.96
C ASP A 23 -26.44 9.63 23.45
N LYS A 24 -26.00 10.90 23.41
CA LYS A 24 -26.85 12.06 23.74
C LYS A 24 -27.94 12.35 22.72
N LEU A 25 -27.71 12.08 21.44
CA LEU A 25 -28.76 12.19 20.42
C LEU A 25 -29.87 11.15 20.65
N LEU A 26 -29.49 9.93 21.04
CA LEU A 26 -30.46 8.88 21.40
C LEU A 26 -31.26 9.26 22.65
N GLU A 27 -30.61 9.82 23.66
CA GLU A 27 -31.26 10.30 24.89
C GLU A 27 -32.28 11.42 24.57
N LEU A 28 -31.89 12.40 23.75
CA LEU A 28 -32.79 13.47 23.30
C LEU A 28 -33.97 12.95 22.49
N ALA A 29 -33.74 11.97 21.63
CA ALA A 29 -34.81 11.35 20.86
C ALA A 29 -35.82 10.61 21.75
N GLN A 30 -35.32 9.90 22.78
CA GLN A 30 -36.16 9.22 23.76
C GLN A 30 -36.97 10.22 24.60
N GLU A 31 -36.35 11.32 25.04
CA GLU A 31 -37.06 12.40 25.74
C GLU A 31 -38.19 12.98 24.89
N LEU A 32 -37.94 13.24 23.60
CA LEU A 32 -38.97 13.73 22.66
C LEU A 32 -40.15 12.75 22.49
N GLU A 33 -39.90 11.45 22.50
CA GLU A 33 -40.95 10.42 22.42
C GLU A 33 -41.75 10.31 23.72
N ASN A 34 -41.07 10.39 24.86
CA ASN A 34 -41.72 10.37 26.17
C ASN A 34 -42.65 11.58 26.34
N VAL A 35 -42.26 12.75 25.83
CA VAL A 35 -43.11 13.96 25.80
C VAL A 35 -44.38 13.73 25.00
N ARG A 36 -44.28 13.08 23.83
CA ARG A 36 -45.46 12.72 23.03
C ARG A 36 -46.36 11.72 23.76
N GLN A 37 -45.79 10.72 24.41
CA GLN A 37 -46.57 9.70 25.13
C GLN A 37 -47.25 10.27 26.37
N GLY A 38 -46.58 11.16 27.10
CA GLY A 38 -47.12 11.86 28.27
C GLY A 38 -48.17 12.93 27.92
N SER A 39 -48.19 13.46 26.69
CA SER A 39 -49.14 14.51 26.29
C SER A 39 -50.54 14.01 25.87
N ASN A 40 -50.88 12.74 26.10
CA ASN A 40 -52.25 12.24 25.98
C ASN A 40 -52.80 11.85 27.35
N ILE A 41 -53.29 12.85 28.09
CA ILE A 41 -54.56 12.91 28.84
C ILE A 41 -54.65 14.37 29.35
N ALA A 42 -55.45 15.18 28.65
CA ALA A 42 -55.91 16.54 29.03
C ALA A 42 -54.86 17.67 29.25
N GLN A 43 -54.94 18.70 28.39
CA GLN A 43 -54.34 20.06 28.46
C GLN A 43 -53.01 20.31 27.72
N VAL A 44 -53.01 20.36 26.37
CA VAL A 44 -52.01 21.17 25.64
C VAL A 44 -52.61 21.79 24.38
N VAL A 45 -53.26 22.96 24.52
CA VAL A 45 -53.49 23.89 23.40
C VAL A 45 -52.66 25.19 23.56
N GLY A 46 -52.00 25.42 24.70
CA GLY A 46 -51.26 26.68 24.97
C GLY A 46 -49.72 26.66 24.92
N ASN A 47 -49.03 25.52 25.05
CA ASN A 47 -47.62 25.49 25.48
C ASN A 47 -46.53 25.20 24.41
N ALA A 48 -46.87 25.17 23.11
CA ALA A 48 -45.87 24.83 22.08
C ALA A 48 -44.73 25.86 21.93
N THR A 49 -44.91 27.10 22.41
CA THR A 49 -43.92 28.18 22.38
C THR A 49 -42.80 28.03 23.41
N SER A 50 -43.01 27.35 24.54
CA SER A 50 -41.99 27.21 25.59
C SER A 50 -40.92 26.16 25.26
N VAL A 51 -41.29 25.06 24.59
CA VAL A 51 -40.35 24.04 24.11
C VAL A 51 -39.44 24.60 23.01
N ALA A 52 -40.03 25.38 22.11
CA ALA A 52 -39.30 26.08 21.06
C ALA A 52 -38.28 27.08 21.66
N ALA A 53 -38.59 27.78 22.75
CA ALA A 53 -37.68 28.74 23.37
C ALA A 53 -36.41 28.10 23.97
N ILE A 54 -36.44 26.81 24.34
CA ILE A 54 -35.27 26.08 24.86
C ILE A 54 -34.34 25.68 23.71
N ILE A 55 -34.91 25.30 22.57
CA ILE A 55 -34.17 24.87 21.38
C ILE A 55 -33.75 26.08 20.51
N SER A 56 -34.47 27.21 20.62
CA SER A 56 -34.20 28.48 19.93
C SER A 56 -33.59 29.55 20.84
N GLY A 57 -33.17 29.20 22.06
CA GLY A 57 -32.79 30.16 23.09
C GLY A 57 -31.75 31.13 22.56
N ALA A 58 -32.06 32.43 22.65
CA ALA A 58 -31.34 33.59 22.11
C ALA A 58 -29.85 33.72 22.51
N ALA A 59 -29.27 32.72 23.18
CA ALA A 59 -27.84 32.58 23.42
C ALA A 59 -27.07 31.93 22.25
N LEU A 60 -27.75 31.34 21.27
CA LEU A 60 -27.08 30.82 20.06
C LEU A 60 -26.81 31.95 19.05
N ALA A 61 -27.77 32.84 18.78
CA ALA A 61 -27.66 33.83 17.71
C ALA A 61 -26.53 34.87 17.87
N THR A 62 -26.15 35.25 19.09
CA THR A 62 -25.12 36.28 19.34
C THR A 62 -23.68 35.79 19.21
N PHE A 63 -23.45 34.49 19.03
CA PHE A 63 -22.12 33.94 18.75
C PHE A 63 -21.88 33.59 17.27
N PHE A 64 -22.91 33.62 16.41
CA PHE A 64 -22.86 33.02 15.07
C PHE A 64 -22.63 33.96 13.88
N THR A 65 -22.05 35.15 14.08
CA THR A 65 -21.59 36.01 12.96
C THR A 65 -20.08 36.14 12.83
N GLY A 66 -19.28 35.60 13.76
CA GLY A 66 -17.86 35.91 13.84
C GLY A 66 -17.66 37.36 14.32
N GLY A 67 -17.07 37.52 15.50
CA GLY A 67 -17.03 38.80 16.22
C GLY A 67 -16.45 39.97 15.42
N LEU A 68 -17.32 40.82 14.87
CA LEU A 68 -17.09 42.21 14.50
C LEU A 68 -18.42 42.98 14.51
N ALA A 69 -19.06 43.07 15.67
CA ALA A 69 -20.03 44.15 15.95
C ALA A 69 -20.34 44.22 17.45
N LEU A 70 -19.76 45.20 18.12
CA LEU A 70 -20.34 45.86 19.30
C LEU A 70 -19.93 47.34 19.20
N PRO A 71 -20.69 48.33 19.70
CA PRO A 71 -22.06 48.34 20.21
C PRO A 71 -22.97 49.37 19.49
N LEU A 72 -24.27 49.16 19.42
CA LEU A 72 -25.24 50.26 19.31
C LEU A 72 -26.55 49.86 20.00
N LEU A 73 -26.57 50.09 21.31
CA LEU A 73 -27.79 50.31 22.07
C LEU A 73 -27.73 51.75 22.61
N VAL A 74 -28.15 52.72 21.79
CA VAL A 74 -28.59 54.04 22.26
C VAL A 74 -29.72 54.53 21.35
N ALA A 75 -30.82 54.96 22.00
CA ALA A 75 -32.07 55.55 21.49
C ALA A 75 -33.04 54.56 20.81
N ALA A 76 -34.23 54.26 21.35
CA ALA A 76 -35.15 55.16 22.04
C ALA A 76 -35.70 54.56 23.35
N ALA A 77 -35.58 55.34 24.42
CA ALA A 77 -36.36 55.17 25.62
C ALA A 77 -37.78 55.73 25.40
N ARG A 78 -38.80 54.95 25.76
CA ARG A 78 -39.91 55.35 26.64
C ARG A 78 -40.80 54.13 26.93
N GLY A 79 -40.80 53.66 28.17
CA GLY A 79 -41.79 52.68 28.64
C GLY A 79 -41.31 51.77 29.76
N VAL A 80 -41.24 52.30 30.98
CA VAL A 80 -41.46 51.65 32.29
C VAL A 80 -41.14 50.15 32.43
N GLY A 81 -40.06 49.88 33.17
CA GLY A 81 -40.02 48.97 34.31
C GLY A 81 -40.46 47.51 34.11
N THR A 82 -39.48 46.59 34.11
CA THR A 82 -39.40 45.45 35.04
C THR A 82 -38.16 44.63 34.76
N ALA A 83 -37.37 44.35 35.81
CA ALA A 83 -36.34 43.33 35.78
C ALA A 83 -37.03 41.97 35.65
N VAL A 84 -36.92 41.33 34.48
CA VAL A 84 -37.37 39.94 34.33
C VAL A 84 -36.22 39.03 34.75
N SER A 85 -36.22 38.63 36.02
CA SER A 85 -35.54 37.42 36.44
C SER A 85 -36.07 36.26 35.60
N VAL A 86 -35.20 35.62 34.82
CA VAL A 86 -35.54 34.44 34.02
C VAL A 86 -35.74 33.24 34.95
N THR A 87 -36.89 33.19 35.59
CA THR A 87 -37.38 32.05 36.37
C THR A 87 -38.85 31.84 36.04
N SER A 88 -39.14 31.01 35.03
CA SER A 88 -40.45 30.41 34.78
C SER A 88 -40.32 29.17 33.89
N PRO A 89 -41.29 28.24 33.93
CA PRO A 89 -41.02 26.85 34.29
C PRO A 89 -40.77 26.02 33.05
N LEU A 90 -39.59 25.43 33.03
CA LEU A 90 -39.09 24.53 32.01
C LEU A 90 -39.61 23.09 32.23
N ALA A 91 -40.76 22.94 32.89
CA ALA A 91 -41.27 21.67 33.41
C ALA A 91 -42.35 21.02 32.55
N GLU A 92 -42.99 21.73 31.61
CA GLU A 92 -44.13 21.16 30.84
C GLU A 92 -43.77 20.62 29.45
N ALA A 93 -42.49 20.68 29.08
CA ALA A 93 -42.00 20.23 27.77
C ALA A 93 -41.34 18.85 27.80
N GLY A 94 -41.10 18.27 28.98
CA GLY A 94 -40.42 16.99 29.25
C GLY A 94 -39.02 16.77 28.64
N ILE A 95 -38.48 17.71 27.86
CA ILE A 95 -37.09 17.69 27.39
C ILE A 95 -36.20 18.27 28.49
N SER A 96 -35.21 17.50 28.93
CA SER A 96 -34.23 17.92 29.91
C SER A 96 -33.32 18.99 29.31
N ARG A 97 -33.44 20.24 29.80
CA ARG A 97 -32.52 21.34 29.47
C ARG A 97 -31.06 20.94 29.65
N SER A 98 -30.79 20.05 30.61
CA SER A 98 -29.43 19.58 30.91
C SER A 98 -28.90 18.63 29.84
N THR A 99 -29.74 17.75 29.27
CA THR A 99 -29.38 16.82 28.20
C THR A 99 -29.05 17.59 26.92
N PHE A 100 -29.90 18.55 26.56
CA PHE A 100 -29.71 19.39 25.38
C PHE A 100 -28.45 20.27 25.49
N LYS A 101 -28.22 20.89 26.65
CA LYS A 101 -27.01 21.70 26.89
C LYS A 101 -25.74 20.86 26.76
N LYS A 102 -25.72 19.66 27.34
CA LYS A 102 -24.58 18.73 27.22
C LYS A 102 -24.35 18.28 25.79
N ALA A 103 -25.41 18.04 25.02
CA ALA A 103 -25.27 17.68 23.61
C ALA A 103 -24.65 18.82 22.79
N ILE A 104 -25.07 20.07 22.99
CA ILE A 104 -24.46 21.25 22.34
C ILE A 104 -22.97 21.40 22.72
N GLU A 105 -22.64 21.20 23.99
CA GLU A 105 -21.24 21.27 24.45
C GLU A 105 -20.38 20.20 23.79
N LEU A 106 -20.84 18.95 23.73
CA LEU A 106 -20.16 17.87 23.04
C LEU A 106 -19.99 18.13 21.54
N ILE A 107 -20.97 18.76 20.89
CA ILE A 107 -20.89 19.12 19.46
C ILE A 107 -19.82 20.17 19.21
N LYS A 108 -19.73 21.19 20.07
CA LYS A 108 -18.68 22.23 19.98
C LYS A 108 -17.29 21.62 20.13
N GLU A 109 -17.12 20.75 21.13
CA GLU A 109 -15.87 20.02 21.33
C GLU A 109 -15.54 19.11 20.13
N ASP A 110 -16.53 18.40 19.60
CA ASP A 110 -16.40 17.54 18.43
C ASP A 110 -15.92 18.32 17.19
N GLU A 111 -16.54 19.46 16.91
CA GLU A 111 -16.18 20.36 15.81
C GLU A 111 -14.75 20.90 15.98
N GLU A 112 -14.37 21.28 17.19
CA GLU A 112 -13.01 21.75 17.49
C GLU A 112 -11.98 20.64 17.26
N VAL A 113 -12.26 19.40 17.69
CA VAL A 113 -11.40 18.25 17.40
C VAL A 113 -11.37 17.95 15.89
N GLY A 114 -12.50 18.03 15.20
CA GLY A 114 -12.59 17.85 13.75
C GLY A 114 -11.73 18.85 12.97
N ARG A 115 -11.80 20.14 13.32
CA ARG A 115 -10.93 21.19 12.74
C ARG A 115 -9.45 20.94 13.03
N ARG A 116 -9.10 20.45 14.22
CA ARG A 116 -7.73 20.03 14.55
C ARG A 116 -7.26 18.87 13.67
N ILE A 117 -8.07 17.82 13.51
CA ILE A 117 -7.76 16.68 12.62
C ILE A 117 -7.52 17.16 11.20
N GLN A 118 -8.40 18.02 10.69
CA GLN A 118 -8.25 18.58 9.33
C GLN A 118 -6.94 19.33 9.18
N LYS A 119 -6.64 20.23 10.14
CA LYS A 119 -5.39 20.98 10.12
C LYS A 119 -4.18 20.05 10.18
N GLN A 120 -4.17 19.07 11.09
CA GLN A 120 -3.09 18.10 11.23
C GLN A 120 -2.92 17.21 9.99
N LEU A 121 -4.01 16.82 9.33
CA LEU A 121 -3.94 16.09 8.07
C LEU A 121 -3.35 16.96 6.95
N GLN A 122 -3.72 18.24 6.89
CA GLN A 122 -3.15 19.17 5.92
C GLN A 122 -1.68 19.44 6.21
N ASP A 123 -1.31 19.72 7.47
CA ASP A 123 0.07 19.90 7.90
C ASP A 123 0.91 18.64 7.58
N LEU A 124 0.34 17.44 7.80
CA LEU A 124 0.97 16.18 7.43
C LEU A 124 1.18 16.08 5.92
N LYS A 125 0.17 16.39 5.10
CA LYS A 125 0.29 16.41 3.64
C LYS A 125 1.33 17.41 3.15
N ASP A 126 1.32 18.64 3.67
CA ASP A 126 2.24 19.69 3.28
C ASP A 126 3.69 19.27 3.59
N ARG A 127 3.92 18.64 4.73
CA ARG A 127 5.21 18.05 5.10
C ARG A 127 5.62 16.86 4.24
N CYS A 128 4.66 16.09 3.74
CA CYS A 128 4.91 15.00 2.80
C CYS A 128 5.12 15.51 1.35
N GLY A 129 5.20 16.84 1.14
CA GLY A 129 5.47 17.45 -0.17
C GLY A 129 4.22 17.86 -0.95
N GLY A 130 3.04 17.88 -0.33
CA GLY A 130 1.77 18.14 -1.00
C GLY A 130 1.64 19.48 -1.73
N THR A 131 2.53 20.45 -1.46
CA THR A 131 2.61 21.74 -2.16
C THR A 131 3.52 21.74 -3.40
N GLN A 132 4.36 20.70 -3.59
CA GLN A 132 5.33 20.61 -4.69
C GLN A 132 5.04 19.47 -5.69
N LEU A 133 4.25 18.46 -5.29
CA LEU A 133 3.96 17.24 -6.05
C LEU A 133 2.81 17.40 -7.06
N GLY A 134 2.76 18.51 -7.81
CA GLY A 134 1.63 18.94 -8.67
C GLY A 134 1.00 17.91 -9.62
N ASP A 135 1.69 16.79 -9.92
CA ASP A 135 1.21 15.67 -10.74
C ASP A 135 1.36 14.27 -10.08
N HIS A 136 1.73 14.19 -8.79
CA HIS A 136 2.06 12.95 -8.08
C HIS A 136 1.18 12.72 -6.83
N ALA A 137 -0.14 12.88 -6.98
CA ALA A 137 -1.10 12.74 -5.89
C ALA A 137 -0.98 11.39 -5.14
N ASP A 138 -0.64 10.31 -5.83
CA ASP A 138 -0.49 8.98 -5.21
C ASP A 138 0.76 8.85 -4.36
N GLU A 139 1.83 9.60 -4.69
CA GLU A 139 3.04 9.58 -3.89
C GLU A 139 2.82 10.21 -2.52
N LEU A 140 2.05 11.29 -2.52
CA LEU A 140 1.60 11.96 -1.32
C LEU A 140 0.72 11.03 -0.47
N GLU A 141 -0.22 10.30 -1.08
CA GLU A 141 -1.12 9.40 -0.37
C GLU A 141 -0.38 8.27 0.34
N TYR A 142 0.59 7.60 -0.32
CA TYR A 142 1.32 6.53 0.35
C TYR A 142 2.23 7.07 1.46
N GLU A 143 2.83 8.26 1.32
CA GLU A 143 3.70 8.82 2.36
C GLU A 143 2.90 9.19 3.60
N VAL A 144 1.73 9.84 3.42
CA VAL A 144 0.77 10.09 4.50
C VAL A 144 0.35 8.77 5.16
N THR A 145 0.12 7.73 4.36
CA THR A 145 -0.22 6.38 4.83
C THR A 145 0.88 5.77 5.69
N SER A 146 2.13 5.81 5.22
CA SER A 146 3.29 5.28 5.95
C SER A 146 3.50 6.00 7.28
N GLN A 147 3.35 7.32 7.30
CA GLN A 147 3.46 8.12 8.51
C GLN A 147 2.36 7.77 9.52
N LEU A 148 1.11 7.63 9.06
CA LEU A 148 0.00 7.25 9.94
C LEU A 148 0.17 5.82 10.48
N MET A 149 0.53 4.86 9.63
CA MET A 149 0.81 3.49 10.07
C MET A 149 1.94 3.45 11.09
N CYS A 150 2.98 4.27 10.90
CA CYS A 150 4.09 4.38 11.85
C CYS A 150 3.64 4.96 13.20
N ALA A 151 2.79 6.00 13.17
CA ALA A 151 2.20 6.58 14.38
C ALA A 151 1.28 5.60 15.11
N LEU A 152 0.45 4.84 14.40
CA LEU A 152 -0.39 3.78 14.96
C LEU A 152 0.47 2.68 15.62
N ALA A 153 1.55 2.27 14.96
CA ALA A 153 2.48 1.30 15.54
C ALA A 153 3.09 1.82 16.85
N ARG A 154 3.59 3.07 16.87
CA ARG A 154 4.14 3.70 18.08
C ARG A 154 3.12 3.76 19.22
N ARG A 155 1.87 4.10 18.92
CA ARG A 155 0.78 4.15 19.90
C ARG A 155 0.54 2.80 20.58
N ASP A 156 0.74 1.69 19.87
CA ASP A 156 0.64 0.33 20.41
C ASP A 156 1.97 -0.18 20.99
N ASN A 157 2.93 0.71 21.26
CA ASN A 157 4.29 0.37 21.71
C ASN A 157 5.03 -0.58 20.75
N THR A 158 4.68 -0.56 19.47
CA THR A 158 5.31 -1.37 18.42
C THR A 158 6.21 -0.46 17.57
N HIS A 159 7.51 -0.74 17.52
CA HIS A 159 8.43 0.03 16.68
C HIS A 159 8.54 -0.59 15.28
N VAL A 160 7.96 0.08 14.29
CA VAL A 160 8.11 -0.29 12.87
C VAL A 160 8.85 0.83 12.14
N PRO A 161 10.03 0.54 11.53
CA PRO A 161 10.80 1.56 10.81
C PRO A 161 9.97 2.19 9.68
N LEU A 162 10.02 3.52 9.58
CA LEU A 162 9.23 4.26 8.59
C LEU A 162 9.62 3.90 7.15
N ASP A 163 10.90 3.70 6.87
CA ASP A 163 11.38 3.34 5.52
C ASP A 163 10.87 1.96 5.06
N PHE A 164 10.70 1.04 6.02
CA PHE A 164 10.08 -0.25 5.76
C PHE A 164 8.59 -0.09 5.40
N LEU A 165 7.85 0.76 6.13
CA LEU A 165 6.45 1.06 5.80
C LEU A 165 6.32 1.80 4.46
N ARG A 166 7.24 2.72 4.13
CA ARG A 166 7.31 3.36 2.81
C ARG A 166 7.52 2.34 1.71
N ALA A 167 8.47 1.42 1.86
CA ALA A 167 8.70 0.37 0.88
C ALA A 167 7.48 -0.54 0.72
N PHE A 168 6.87 -0.97 1.83
CA PHE A 168 5.65 -1.78 1.81
C PHE A 168 4.47 -1.05 1.15
N ASN A 169 4.20 0.20 1.54
CA ASN A 169 3.09 0.98 1.00
C ASN A 169 3.33 1.29 -0.47
N ARG A 170 4.55 1.69 -0.86
CA ARG A 170 4.91 1.80 -2.28
C ARG A 170 4.62 0.50 -3.01
N ALA A 171 5.07 -0.64 -2.48
CA ALA A 171 4.83 -1.96 -3.08
C ALA A 171 3.35 -2.30 -3.28
N THR A 172 2.50 -1.78 -2.40
CA THR A 172 1.07 -2.08 -2.36
C THR A 172 0.23 -1.11 -3.20
N PHE A 173 0.53 0.20 -3.16
CA PHE A 173 -0.29 1.26 -3.76
C PHE A 173 0.08 1.63 -5.21
N TYR A 174 1.34 1.44 -5.64
CA TYR A 174 1.80 1.85 -6.98
C TYR A 174 1.14 1.07 -8.14
N ARG A 175 0.31 0.06 -7.84
CA ARG A 175 -0.37 -0.79 -8.83
C ARG A 175 -1.49 -0.12 -9.61
N HIS A 176 -1.99 1.03 -9.15
CA HIS A 176 -3.16 1.65 -9.78
C HIS A 176 -2.86 2.54 -10.99
N MET A 177 -1.58 2.77 -11.33
CA MET A 177 -1.21 3.95 -12.11
C MET A 177 -0.24 3.70 -13.28
N THR A 178 0.00 2.48 -13.77
CA THR A 178 0.78 2.36 -15.02
C THR A 178 -0.01 2.93 -16.21
N PRO A 179 0.41 4.06 -16.81
CA PRO A 179 -0.24 4.63 -17.98
C PRO A 179 0.20 3.78 -19.18
N GLY A 180 -0.52 2.69 -19.42
CA GLY A 180 -0.12 1.70 -20.40
C GLY A 180 -0.64 0.30 -20.11
N GLY A 181 -1.96 0.11 -20.17
CA GLY A 181 -2.51 -1.09 -20.82
C GLY A 181 -2.41 -2.45 -20.13
N VAL A 182 -2.28 -2.56 -18.81
CA VAL A 182 -2.64 -3.82 -18.13
C VAL A 182 -3.89 -3.58 -17.30
N ALA A 183 -4.99 -4.21 -17.70
CA ALA A 183 -6.22 -4.21 -16.91
C ALA A 183 -5.87 -4.63 -15.46
N PRO A 184 -6.39 -3.94 -14.42
CA PRO A 184 -6.09 -4.23 -13.01
C PRO A 184 -6.41 -5.68 -12.58
N ALA A 185 -7.07 -6.47 -13.44
CA ALA A 185 -7.31 -7.88 -13.24
C ALA A 185 -6.05 -8.75 -13.21
N ASN A 186 -4.97 -8.39 -13.93
CA ASN A 186 -3.85 -9.31 -14.23
C ASN A 186 -2.48 -8.91 -13.65
N ALA A 187 -2.33 -7.74 -13.04
CA ALA A 187 -1.11 -7.42 -12.32
C ALA A 187 -1.02 -8.34 -11.09
N SER A 188 0.15 -9.00 -10.90
CA SER A 188 0.41 -9.87 -9.74
C SER A 188 -0.04 -9.16 -8.48
N ARG A 189 -0.62 -9.87 -7.51
CA ARG A 189 -1.18 -9.26 -6.31
C ARG A 189 -0.31 -9.77 -5.17
N PHE A 190 0.59 -8.95 -4.63
CA PHE A 190 1.64 -9.42 -3.71
C PHE A 190 1.06 -9.73 -2.31
N ILE A 191 0.18 -8.87 -1.80
CA ILE A 191 -0.45 -8.95 -0.47
C ILE A 191 -1.83 -8.28 -0.59
N GLY A 192 -2.86 -9.02 -1.03
CA GLY A 192 -4.14 -8.41 -1.43
C GLY A 192 -5.39 -8.91 -0.72
N GLN A 193 -5.49 -10.21 -0.41
CA GLN A 193 -6.80 -10.82 -0.12
C GLN A 193 -7.21 -10.93 1.37
N PRO A 194 -6.32 -11.17 2.36
CA PRO A 194 -6.83 -11.36 3.73
C PRO A 194 -7.08 -10.07 4.49
N LEU A 195 -6.45 -8.97 4.08
CA LEU A 195 -6.37 -7.81 4.96
C LEU A 195 -7.61 -6.91 4.92
N ASN A 196 -8.57 -7.16 4.01
CA ASN A 196 -9.65 -6.22 3.73
C ASN A 196 -9.07 -4.81 3.77
N LEU A 197 -8.04 -4.57 2.93
CA LEU A 197 -7.41 -3.27 2.78
C LEU A 197 -8.44 -2.35 2.11
N VAL A 198 -9.56 -2.10 2.80
CA VAL A 198 -10.50 -1.02 2.53
C VAL A 198 -9.60 0.17 2.36
N SER A 199 -9.55 0.66 1.14
CA SER A 199 -8.46 1.49 0.65
C SER A 199 -8.13 2.54 1.71
N PHE A 200 -6.86 2.70 2.05
CA PHE A 200 -6.47 3.75 2.99
C PHE A 200 -6.98 5.13 2.53
N THR A 201 -7.16 5.27 1.21
CA THR A 201 -7.90 6.36 0.57
C THR A 201 -9.30 6.55 1.13
N ALA A 202 -10.04 5.51 1.54
CA ALA A 202 -11.33 5.63 2.21
C ALA A 202 -11.22 6.24 3.61
N VAL A 203 -10.15 5.97 4.38
CA VAL A 203 -9.92 6.66 5.68
C VAL A 203 -9.57 8.12 5.43
N ILE A 204 -8.61 8.38 4.54
CA ILE A 204 -8.22 9.75 4.15
C ILE A 204 -9.43 10.50 3.59
N MET A 205 -10.20 9.91 2.67
CA MET A 205 -11.40 10.49 2.07
C MET A 205 -12.49 10.70 3.13
N SER A 206 -12.66 9.78 4.07
CA SER A 206 -13.60 9.99 5.19
C SER A 206 -13.20 11.20 6.03
N ILE A 207 -11.90 11.43 6.24
CA ILE A 207 -11.38 12.62 6.93
C ILE A 207 -11.54 13.88 6.05
N GLN A 208 -11.30 13.80 4.73
CA GLN A 208 -11.45 14.92 3.79
C GLN A 208 -12.91 15.30 3.54
N MET A 209 -13.84 14.35 3.57
CA MET A 209 -15.28 14.64 3.43
C MET A 209 -15.82 15.45 4.60
N LEU A 210 -15.14 15.42 5.76
CA LEU A 210 -15.42 16.33 6.87
C LEU A 210 -15.09 17.78 6.52
N SER A 211 -14.09 18.03 5.66
CA SER A 211 -13.60 19.38 5.35
C SER A 211 -14.37 20.09 4.23
N ALA A 212 -14.92 19.35 3.27
CA ALA A 212 -15.58 19.92 2.09
C ALA A 212 -16.82 20.78 2.42
N LYS A 213 -17.44 20.59 3.59
CA LYS A 213 -18.60 21.39 4.03
C LYS A 213 -18.24 22.78 4.56
N GLU A 214 -17.00 23.01 4.96
CA GLU A 214 -16.56 24.32 5.48
C GLU A 214 -16.05 25.26 4.36
N MET A 215 -15.62 24.71 3.22
CA MET A 215 -15.33 25.46 1.99
C MET A 215 -16.58 25.83 1.16
N GLY A 216 -17.75 25.29 1.51
CA GLY A 216 -19.02 25.51 0.80
C GLY A 216 -19.66 26.89 0.95
N LYS A 217 -18.95 27.90 1.50
CA LYS A 217 -19.45 29.29 1.54
C LYS A 217 -19.19 30.11 0.27
N ASN A 218 -18.35 29.62 -0.66
CA ASN A 218 -18.02 30.34 -1.91
C ASN A 218 -18.34 29.60 -3.22
N ILE A 219 -19.02 28.45 -3.18
CA ILE A 219 -19.47 27.75 -4.40
C ILE A 219 -21.00 27.60 -4.35
N GLY A 220 -21.66 28.07 -5.41
CA GLY A 220 -23.08 28.44 -5.46
C GLY A 220 -24.08 27.44 -4.84
N GLN A 221 -25.12 28.01 -4.24
CA GLN A 221 -26.18 27.43 -3.42
C GLN A 221 -27.06 26.32 -4.05
N ILE A 222 -26.73 25.73 -5.20
CA ILE A 222 -27.62 24.78 -5.90
C ILE A 222 -27.04 23.36 -6.09
N GLY A 223 -25.73 23.12 -5.88
CA GLY A 223 -25.14 21.78 -6.16
C GLY A 223 -25.07 20.78 -4.99
N ILE A 224 -24.94 21.23 -3.74
CA ILE A 224 -24.49 20.35 -2.63
C ILE A 224 -25.64 19.58 -1.94
N LYS A 225 -26.87 20.11 -1.95
CA LYS A 225 -28.02 19.45 -1.30
C LYS A 225 -28.49 18.17 -2.02
N ALA A 226 -28.29 18.08 -3.33
CA ALA A 226 -28.63 16.88 -4.11
C ALA A 226 -27.54 15.81 -4.02
N ALA A 227 -26.26 16.20 -4.06
CA ALA A 227 -25.13 15.28 -3.96
C ALA A 227 -25.07 14.55 -2.60
N ALA A 228 -25.39 15.25 -1.49
CA ALA A 228 -25.44 14.62 -0.16
C ALA A 228 -26.58 13.60 0.01
N LYS A 229 -27.64 13.68 -0.80
CA LYS A 229 -28.83 12.81 -0.69
C LYS A 229 -28.90 11.70 -1.75
N ALA A 230 -28.23 11.87 -2.90
CA ALA A 230 -28.22 10.90 -3.99
C ALA A 230 -26.83 10.22 -4.20
N GLY A 231 -25.72 10.87 -3.84
CA GLY A 231 -24.36 10.35 -4.07
C GLY A 231 -23.76 9.56 -2.89
N SER A 232 -24.27 9.73 -1.67
CA SER A 232 -23.74 9.10 -0.44
C SER A 232 -23.96 7.58 -0.38
N ARG A 233 -24.89 7.04 -1.18
CA ARG A 233 -25.20 5.60 -1.20
C ARG A 233 -24.35 4.78 -2.17
N ALA A 234 -23.69 5.40 -3.15
CA ALA A 234 -22.93 4.68 -4.18
C ALA A 234 -21.45 4.45 -3.83
N LEU A 235 -20.90 5.12 -2.80
CA LEU A 235 -19.48 5.02 -2.42
C LEU A 235 -19.22 4.66 -0.94
N GLY A 236 -20.21 4.11 -0.23
CA GLY A 236 -19.99 3.63 1.14
C GLY A 236 -19.52 4.72 2.10
N MET A 237 -20.06 5.94 1.97
CA MET A 237 -19.65 7.08 2.77
C MET A 237 -20.32 7.08 4.15
N ILE A 238 -19.44 6.88 5.12
CA ILE A 238 -19.65 6.63 6.54
C ILE A 238 -20.19 7.92 7.21
N GLY A 239 -21.12 7.82 8.18
CA GLY A 239 -21.86 8.92 8.86
C GLY A 239 -21.04 9.95 9.66
N LEU A 240 -19.76 10.09 9.33
CA LEU A 240 -18.81 11.07 9.84
C LEU A 240 -19.10 12.49 9.31
N GLY A 241 -19.58 12.61 8.06
CA GLY A 241 -19.92 13.90 7.41
C GLY A 241 -21.20 14.60 7.89
N ILE A 242 -21.84 14.11 8.96
CA ILE A 242 -23.01 14.75 9.55
C ILE A 242 -22.56 16.02 10.26
N CYS A 243 -23.03 17.16 9.74
CA CYS A 243 -22.97 18.43 10.45
C CYS A 243 -23.97 18.35 11.60
N LEU A 244 -23.46 18.23 12.83
CA LEU A 244 -24.29 18.11 14.02
C LEU A 244 -25.13 19.38 14.24
N TYR A 245 -24.67 20.56 13.84
CA TYR A 245 -25.48 21.78 13.93
C TYR A 245 -26.71 21.75 13.02
N ASP A 246 -26.54 21.41 11.73
CA ASP A 246 -27.66 21.28 10.78
C ASP A 246 -28.72 20.29 11.29
N LEU A 247 -28.26 19.24 11.97
CA LEU A 247 -29.11 18.21 12.55
C LEU A 247 -29.96 18.76 13.71
N PHE A 248 -29.35 19.56 14.59
CA PHE A 248 -30.04 20.19 15.70
C PHE A 248 -31.01 21.27 15.23
N ASP A 249 -30.64 22.09 14.26
CA ASP A 249 -31.52 23.12 13.69
C ASP A 249 -32.74 22.50 13.02
N LYS A 250 -32.56 21.45 12.22
CA LYS A 250 -33.69 20.72 11.61
C LYS A 250 -34.59 20.07 12.64
N SER A 251 -34.02 19.46 13.67
CA SER A 251 -34.78 18.86 14.77
C SER A 251 -35.56 19.95 15.53
N ALA A 252 -34.97 21.12 15.73
CA ALA A 252 -35.61 22.28 16.35
C ALA A 252 -36.82 22.78 15.54
N GLU A 253 -36.65 22.92 14.23
CA GLU A 253 -37.72 23.34 13.32
C GLU A 253 -38.88 22.33 13.32
N LEU A 254 -38.59 21.04 13.34
CA LEU A 254 -39.62 20.00 13.43
C LEU A 254 -40.36 20.02 14.76
N VAL A 255 -39.66 20.23 15.87
CA VAL A 255 -40.28 20.39 17.19
C VAL A 255 -41.19 21.63 17.22
N LYS A 256 -40.76 22.77 16.66
CA LYS A 256 -41.61 23.97 16.50
C LYS A 256 -42.87 23.69 15.70
N GLY A 257 -42.75 22.89 14.64
CA GLY A 257 -43.87 22.43 13.82
C GLY A 257 -44.74 21.35 14.47
N LYS A 258 -44.54 21.03 15.76
CA LYS A 258 -45.21 19.93 16.50
C LYS A 258 -44.98 18.54 15.87
N ARG A 259 -43.90 18.36 15.11
CA ARG A 259 -43.49 17.11 14.45
C ARG A 259 -42.44 16.36 15.27
N PHE A 260 -42.80 16.04 16.52
CA PHE A 260 -41.89 15.42 17.49
C PHE A 260 -41.39 14.04 17.05
N THR A 261 -42.23 13.26 16.36
CA THR A 261 -41.88 11.93 15.86
C THR A 261 -40.81 12.00 14.79
N GLU A 262 -40.95 12.96 13.87
CA GLU A 262 -39.98 13.22 12.81
C GLU A 262 -38.66 13.73 13.38
N ALA A 263 -38.71 14.64 14.37
CA ALA A 263 -37.53 15.13 15.06
C ALA A 263 -36.78 14.00 15.78
N SER A 264 -37.48 13.20 16.61
CA SER A 264 -36.89 12.02 17.27
C SER A 264 -36.29 11.04 16.26
N LYS A 265 -37.03 10.73 15.18
CA LYS A 265 -36.56 9.81 14.15
C LYS A 265 -35.25 10.30 13.51
N ILE A 266 -35.17 11.58 13.16
CA ILE A 266 -33.96 12.18 12.57
C ILE A 266 -32.77 12.12 13.54
N LEU A 267 -32.98 12.39 14.83
CA LEU A 267 -31.92 12.27 15.85
C LEU A 267 -31.45 10.82 16.02
N ARG A 268 -32.36 9.84 16.08
CA ARG A 268 -32.01 8.40 16.17
C ARG A 268 -31.28 7.90 14.94
N ASP A 269 -31.78 8.23 13.75
CA ASP A 269 -31.17 7.81 12.49
C ASP A 269 -29.76 8.41 12.37
N SER A 270 -29.58 9.68 12.75
CA SER A 270 -28.25 10.32 12.75
C SER A 270 -27.31 9.74 13.80
N ALA A 271 -27.80 9.44 15.01
CA ALA A 271 -27.00 8.77 16.03
C ALA A 271 -26.53 7.39 15.55
N ARG A 272 -27.42 6.62 14.89
CA ARG A 272 -27.09 5.32 14.29
C ARG A 272 -26.03 5.48 13.19
N GLU A 273 -26.17 6.47 12.31
CA GLU A 273 -25.20 6.77 11.27
C GLU A 273 -23.82 7.16 11.84
N ILE A 274 -23.77 7.94 12.94
CA ILE A 274 -22.52 8.29 13.64
C ILE A 274 -21.87 7.05 14.25
N LEU A 275 -22.65 6.18 14.90
CA LEU A 275 -22.14 4.96 15.54
C LEU A 275 -21.63 3.94 14.53
N GLU A 276 -22.39 3.70 13.45
CA GLU A 276 -21.91 2.91 12.31
C GLU A 276 -20.65 3.58 11.71
N GLY A 277 -20.68 4.91 11.70
CA GLY A 277 -19.61 5.81 11.33
C GLY A 277 -18.27 5.46 11.98
N GLN A 278 -18.29 5.62 13.29
CA GLN A 278 -17.20 5.34 14.21
C GLN A 278 -16.75 3.88 14.14
N LYS A 279 -17.69 2.93 14.09
CA LYS A 279 -17.39 1.49 14.05
C LYS A 279 -16.51 1.16 12.85
N LYS A 280 -16.87 1.62 11.65
CA LYS A 280 -16.09 1.37 10.43
C LYS A 280 -14.71 2.01 10.47
N LEU A 281 -14.59 3.26 10.93
CA LEU A 281 -13.28 3.91 11.08
C LEU A 281 -12.38 3.15 12.09
N LYS A 282 -12.95 2.71 13.21
CA LYS A 282 -12.24 1.90 14.20
C LYS A 282 -11.76 0.58 13.61
N GLU A 283 -12.63 -0.15 12.90
CA GLU A 283 -12.27 -1.39 12.20
C GLU A 283 -11.12 -1.18 11.20
N GLN A 284 -11.10 -0.05 10.48
CA GLN A 284 -10.01 0.29 9.56
C GLN A 284 -8.68 0.57 10.29
N LEU A 285 -8.69 1.32 11.39
CA LEU A 285 -7.49 1.60 12.18
C LEU A 285 -6.94 0.30 12.82
N GLU A 286 -7.81 -0.55 13.35
CA GLU A 286 -7.45 -1.87 13.89
C GLU A 286 -6.87 -2.79 12.81
N ALA A 287 -7.40 -2.74 11.58
CA ALA A 287 -6.83 -3.46 10.45
C ALA A 287 -5.39 -2.98 10.14
N MET A 288 -5.12 -1.67 10.16
CA MET A 288 -3.77 -1.13 9.96
C MET A 288 -2.79 -1.58 11.04
N GLN A 289 -3.23 -1.58 12.30
CA GLN A 289 -2.43 -2.09 13.41
C GLN A 289 -2.10 -3.59 13.21
N LYS A 290 -3.09 -4.39 12.81
CA LYS A 290 -2.89 -5.81 12.49
C LYS A 290 -1.90 -6.00 11.34
N ILE A 291 -1.92 -5.14 10.33
CA ILE A 291 -0.94 -5.16 9.22
C ILE A 291 0.46 -4.89 9.75
N ASN A 292 0.64 -3.83 10.54
CA ASN A 292 1.93 -3.51 11.15
C ASN A 292 2.50 -4.70 11.94
N GLN A 293 1.68 -5.34 12.77
CA GLN A 293 2.07 -6.52 13.54
C GLN A 293 2.46 -7.70 12.64
N LYS A 294 1.65 -7.99 11.62
CA LYS A 294 1.91 -9.05 10.64
C LYS A 294 3.23 -8.81 9.89
N LEU A 295 3.46 -7.59 9.44
CA LEU A 295 4.69 -7.20 8.74
C LEU A 295 5.93 -7.28 9.63
N LEU A 296 5.83 -6.81 10.88
CA LEU A 296 6.92 -6.91 11.85
C LEU A 296 7.23 -8.36 12.20
N THR A 297 6.19 -9.18 12.40
CA THR A 297 6.33 -10.62 12.64
C THR A 297 7.09 -11.27 11.48
N MET A 298 6.69 -10.98 10.24
CA MET A 298 7.35 -11.49 9.05
C MET A 298 8.83 -11.05 8.96
N LYS A 299 9.09 -9.76 9.17
CA LYS A 299 10.46 -9.23 9.21
C LYS A 299 11.31 -9.95 10.26
N ASN A 300 10.76 -10.21 11.44
CA ASN A 300 11.46 -10.93 12.51
C ASN A 300 11.67 -12.40 12.18
N LEU A 301 10.68 -13.09 11.59
CA LEU A 301 10.83 -14.47 11.11
C LEU A 301 11.98 -14.58 10.11
N ILE A 302 12.05 -13.67 9.14
CA ILE A 302 13.12 -13.63 8.14
C ILE A 302 14.46 -13.29 8.77
N LYS A 303 14.52 -12.30 9.69
CA LYS A 303 15.76 -12.00 10.43
C LYS A 303 16.26 -13.24 11.18
N ASN A 304 15.35 -14.05 11.73
CA ASN A 304 15.65 -15.26 12.48
C ASN A 304 15.80 -16.53 11.63
N LEU A 305 15.63 -16.45 10.30
CA LEU A 305 15.95 -17.56 9.40
C LEU A 305 17.42 -17.92 9.58
N ARG A 306 17.64 -19.18 9.95
CA ARG A 306 18.96 -19.80 10.09
C ARG A 306 19.39 -20.35 8.73
N GLY A 307 20.58 -20.94 8.70
CA GLY A 307 21.14 -21.58 7.51
C GLY A 307 20.19 -22.58 6.84
N TYR A 308 20.61 -23.02 5.67
CA TYR A 308 19.82 -23.90 4.80
C TYR A 308 19.40 -25.21 5.49
N SER A 309 18.27 -25.76 5.05
CA SER A 309 17.69 -26.98 5.62
C SER A 309 17.15 -27.91 4.54
N LEU A 310 17.19 -29.21 4.82
CA LEU A 310 16.55 -30.25 4.01
C LEU A 310 15.08 -30.49 4.42
N SER A 311 14.63 -29.85 5.49
CA SER A 311 13.26 -29.94 6.00
C SER A 311 12.73 -28.56 6.41
N LEU A 312 11.41 -28.42 6.38
CA LEU A 312 10.74 -27.19 6.77
C LEU A 312 10.67 -27.10 8.29
N ASN A 313 11.43 -26.17 8.88
CA ASN A 313 11.38 -25.92 10.32
C ASN A 313 10.18 -25.02 10.69
N GLU A 314 9.92 -24.85 11.99
CA GLU A 314 8.77 -24.06 12.49
C GLU A 314 8.77 -22.61 11.97
N VAL A 315 9.94 -21.97 11.87
CA VAL A 315 10.07 -20.60 11.35
C VAL A 315 9.74 -20.56 9.85
N GLY A 316 10.27 -21.52 9.09
CA GLY A 316 9.99 -21.69 7.67
C GLY A 316 8.51 -21.94 7.41
N GLN A 317 7.87 -22.82 8.19
CA GLN A 317 6.44 -23.08 8.08
C GLN A 317 5.62 -21.80 8.31
N LYS A 318 5.93 -21.02 9.36
CA LYS A 318 5.25 -19.74 9.62
C LYS A 318 5.40 -18.74 8.48
N ILE A 319 6.55 -18.74 7.79
CA ILE A 319 6.77 -17.89 6.61
C ILE A 319 5.91 -18.36 5.43
N ILE A 320 5.90 -19.66 5.15
CA ILE A 320 5.09 -20.26 4.10
C ILE A 320 3.60 -20.01 4.36
N ASP A 321 3.11 -20.26 5.57
CA ASP A 321 1.71 -20.05 5.94
C ASP A 321 1.30 -18.60 5.72
N TYR A 322 2.15 -17.65 6.12
CA TYR A 322 1.89 -16.23 5.88
C TYR A 322 1.82 -15.91 4.39
N ILE A 323 2.76 -16.42 3.58
CA ILE A 323 2.79 -16.17 2.15
C ILE A 323 1.58 -16.81 1.48
N MET A 324 1.21 -18.03 1.85
CA MET A 324 0.02 -18.71 1.33
C MET A 324 -1.28 -17.98 1.74
N GLU A 325 -1.34 -17.39 2.94
CA GLU A 325 -2.47 -16.58 3.38
C GLU A 325 -2.52 -15.26 2.59
N THR A 326 -1.40 -14.56 2.45
CA THR A 326 -1.38 -13.16 2.02
C THR A 326 -1.11 -12.96 0.53
N CYS A 327 -0.34 -13.85 -0.10
CA CYS A 327 0.02 -13.77 -1.51
C CYS A 327 -1.19 -14.03 -2.38
N THR A 328 -1.34 -13.18 -3.37
CA THR A 328 -2.46 -13.22 -4.32
C THR A 328 -1.97 -13.45 -5.75
N ASP A 329 -0.67 -13.75 -5.91
CA ASP A 329 -0.10 -14.29 -7.14
C ASP A 329 -0.33 -15.81 -7.15
N ASN A 330 -1.31 -16.23 -7.94
CA ASN A 330 -1.69 -17.63 -8.04
C ASN A 330 -0.55 -18.53 -8.54
N LYS A 331 0.44 -18.02 -9.28
CA LYS A 331 1.57 -18.82 -9.75
C LYS A 331 2.51 -19.16 -8.61
N VAL A 332 2.82 -18.18 -7.76
CA VAL A 332 3.63 -18.39 -6.54
C VAL A 332 2.90 -19.34 -5.59
N VAL A 333 1.63 -19.06 -5.30
CA VAL A 333 0.81 -19.89 -4.40
C VAL A 333 0.67 -21.33 -4.92
N SER A 334 0.43 -21.51 -6.22
CA SER A 334 0.35 -22.84 -6.83
C SER A 334 1.67 -23.60 -6.76
N TRP A 335 2.79 -22.92 -6.98
CA TRP A 335 4.11 -23.56 -6.90
C TRP A 335 4.42 -24.00 -5.46
N LEU A 336 4.06 -23.20 -4.46
CA LEU A 336 4.24 -23.50 -3.03
C LEU A 336 3.30 -24.60 -2.47
N GLN A 337 2.44 -25.22 -3.28
CA GLN A 337 1.58 -26.31 -2.81
C GLN A 337 2.35 -27.59 -2.46
N GLU A 338 3.53 -27.79 -3.06
CA GLU A 338 4.37 -28.95 -2.82
C GLU A 338 5.39 -28.68 -1.71
N LEU A 339 5.56 -29.63 -0.78
CA LEU A 339 6.49 -29.49 0.34
C LEU A 339 7.94 -29.27 -0.11
N ALA A 340 8.37 -29.90 -1.21
CA ALA A 340 9.71 -29.71 -1.76
C ALA A 340 9.93 -28.24 -2.16
N HIS A 341 8.98 -27.64 -2.89
CA HIS A 341 9.04 -26.22 -3.27
C HIS A 341 8.99 -25.28 -2.06
N GLN A 342 8.27 -25.63 -0.99
CA GLN A 342 8.29 -24.84 0.25
C GLN A 342 9.67 -24.82 0.91
N ILE A 343 10.36 -25.97 0.93
CA ILE A 343 11.73 -26.08 1.45
C ILE A 343 12.69 -25.26 0.58
N GLU A 344 12.62 -25.42 -0.73
CA GLU A 344 13.42 -24.64 -1.69
C GLU A 344 13.18 -23.14 -1.56
N PHE A 345 11.93 -22.72 -1.39
CA PHE A 345 11.56 -21.32 -1.19
C PHE A 345 12.21 -20.72 0.04
N VAL A 346 12.17 -21.43 1.18
CA VAL A 346 12.80 -20.97 2.43
C VAL A 346 14.31 -20.94 2.30
N ASN A 347 14.92 -21.94 1.64
CA ASN A 347 16.35 -21.94 1.36
C ASN A 347 16.74 -20.76 0.45
N LEU A 348 15.92 -20.46 -0.55
CA LEU A 348 16.12 -19.32 -1.45
C LEU A 348 15.99 -17.98 -0.71
N LEU A 349 15.01 -17.86 0.20
CA LEU A 349 14.90 -16.72 1.10
C LEU A 349 16.15 -16.53 1.94
N THR A 350 16.64 -17.59 2.58
CA THR A 350 17.89 -17.56 3.36
C THR A 350 19.08 -17.18 2.48
N PHE A 351 19.15 -17.72 1.27
CA PHE A 351 20.21 -17.45 0.30
C PHE A 351 20.25 -15.97 -0.09
N VAL A 352 19.15 -15.43 -0.62
CA VAL A 352 19.05 -14.02 -1.03
C VAL A 352 19.19 -13.07 0.16
N LYS A 353 18.62 -13.43 1.31
CA LYS A 353 18.83 -12.70 2.57
C LYS A 353 20.32 -12.64 2.89
N THR A 354 21.04 -13.74 2.92
CA THR A 354 22.46 -13.76 3.32
C THR A 354 23.32 -12.85 2.45
N ILE A 355 23.00 -12.75 1.15
CA ILE A 355 23.75 -11.90 0.22
C ILE A 355 23.35 -10.42 0.33
N LEU A 356 22.05 -10.13 0.50
CA LEU A 356 21.54 -8.75 0.53
C LEU A 356 21.51 -8.12 1.94
N SER A 357 21.61 -8.95 2.99
CA SER A 357 21.64 -8.52 4.39
C SER A 357 23.08 -8.31 4.78
N GLU A 358 23.54 -7.07 4.72
CA GLU A 358 24.70 -6.69 5.49
C GLU A 358 24.25 -6.45 6.93
N GLU A 359 24.80 -7.23 7.85
CA GLU A 359 24.72 -6.93 9.27
C GLU A 359 25.35 -5.55 9.51
N GLU A 360 24.50 -4.54 9.65
CA GLU A 360 24.68 -3.23 10.30
C GLU A 360 25.91 -2.33 10.00
N GLU A 361 27.01 -2.78 9.40
CA GLU A 361 28.31 -2.10 9.52
C GLU A 361 28.73 -1.14 8.38
N GLU A 362 28.22 -1.24 7.14
CA GLU A 362 28.62 -0.29 6.08
C GLU A 362 27.48 0.63 5.62
N GLU A 363 27.46 1.85 6.18
CA GLU A 363 26.60 2.99 5.78
C GLU A 363 26.70 3.35 4.28
N VAL A 364 27.82 3.02 3.62
CA VAL A 364 28.11 3.42 2.24
C VAL A 364 27.35 2.55 1.24
N PHE A 365 27.33 1.23 1.44
CA PHE A 365 26.64 0.28 0.56
C PHE A 365 25.11 0.40 0.63
N LYS A 366 24.58 0.87 1.77
CA LYS A 366 23.16 1.15 1.98
C LYS A 366 22.60 2.22 1.02
N LYS A 367 23.43 3.11 0.45
CA LYS A 367 22.96 4.27 -0.34
C LYS A 367 22.99 4.10 -1.85
N THR A 368 23.63 3.06 -2.40
CA THR A 368 23.95 3.00 -3.86
C THR A 368 23.49 1.74 -4.60
N LEU A 369 22.92 0.72 -3.93
CA LEU A 369 22.46 -0.48 -4.62
C LEU A 369 21.31 -0.16 -5.60
N ASN A 370 21.63 -0.18 -6.89
CA ASN A 370 20.66 0.06 -7.96
C ASN A 370 20.37 -1.20 -8.79
N HIS A 371 21.28 -2.16 -8.78
CA HIS A 371 21.26 -3.29 -9.69
C HIS A 371 21.61 -4.60 -8.99
N ILE A 372 20.81 -5.63 -9.25
CA ILE A 372 21.09 -7.01 -8.83
C ILE A 372 21.28 -7.82 -10.11
N VAL A 373 22.42 -8.47 -10.28
CA VAL A 373 22.69 -9.35 -11.42
C VAL A 373 22.59 -10.79 -10.95
N PHE A 374 21.57 -11.49 -11.41
CA PHE A 374 21.42 -12.91 -11.15
C PHE A 374 22.15 -13.73 -12.20
N VAL A 375 23.01 -14.65 -11.74
CA VAL A 375 23.81 -15.54 -12.59
C VAL A 375 23.43 -16.97 -12.29
N ALA A 376 22.97 -17.72 -13.28
CA ALA A 376 22.60 -19.12 -13.13
C ALA A 376 22.64 -19.86 -14.46
N HIS A 377 22.52 -21.19 -14.39
CA HIS A 377 22.02 -21.93 -15.53
C HIS A 377 20.56 -21.55 -15.79
N GLY A 378 20.17 -21.54 -17.06
CA GLY A 378 18.81 -21.22 -17.43
C GLY A 378 18.34 -21.99 -18.64
N ARG A 379 17.01 -22.14 -18.71
CA ARG A 379 16.30 -22.61 -19.90
C ARG A 379 14.88 -22.07 -19.91
N ILE A 380 14.23 -22.18 -21.06
CA ILE A 380 12.81 -21.88 -21.23
C ILE A 380 12.01 -23.16 -21.47
N ILE A 381 10.77 -23.16 -21.00
CA ILE A 381 9.79 -24.24 -21.24
C ILE A 381 8.57 -23.72 -21.98
N ASP A 382 7.79 -24.65 -22.54
CA ASP A 382 6.57 -24.37 -23.32
C ASP A 382 5.36 -24.05 -22.43
N GLN A 383 5.54 -23.09 -21.52
CA GLN A 383 4.51 -22.56 -20.65
C GLN A 383 4.68 -21.05 -20.62
N PHE A 384 3.59 -20.30 -20.74
CA PHE A 384 3.64 -18.83 -20.85
C PHE A 384 3.03 -18.14 -19.63
N MET A 385 3.57 -16.96 -19.31
CA MET A 385 3.11 -16.09 -18.24
C MET A 385 3.22 -14.62 -18.65
N PRO A 386 2.41 -13.70 -18.10
CA PRO A 386 2.57 -12.28 -18.36
C PRO A 386 3.95 -11.78 -17.90
N ALA A 387 4.63 -10.94 -18.71
CA ALA A 387 5.92 -10.35 -18.34
C ALA A 387 5.87 -9.59 -17.00
N GLY A 388 4.73 -8.97 -16.69
CA GLY A 388 4.49 -8.26 -15.43
C GLY A 388 4.68 -9.11 -14.16
N VAL A 389 4.65 -10.44 -14.26
CA VAL A 389 4.97 -11.34 -13.14
C VAL A 389 6.45 -11.20 -12.71
N LEU A 390 7.35 -10.80 -13.61
CA LEU A 390 8.76 -10.54 -13.32
C LEU A 390 9.03 -9.13 -12.79
N VAL A 391 8.00 -8.32 -12.55
CA VAL A 391 8.12 -7.03 -11.85
C VAL A 391 7.04 -6.94 -10.77
N PRO A 392 7.02 -7.89 -9.82
CA PRO A 392 5.86 -8.13 -8.99
C PRO A 392 5.59 -7.01 -8.00
N THR A 393 6.60 -6.20 -7.67
CA THR A 393 6.44 -5.01 -6.85
C THR A 393 7.29 -3.84 -7.36
N PRO A 394 6.94 -2.61 -6.96
CA PRO A 394 7.78 -1.42 -7.06
C PRO A 394 9.19 -1.51 -6.48
N ASN A 395 9.49 -2.48 -5.61
CA ASN A 395 10.87 -2.70 -5.14
C ASN A 395 11.75 -3.29 -6.25
N ILE A 396 11.16 -3.91 -7.26
CA ILE A 396 11.83 -4.30 -8.50
C ILE A 396 11.54 -3.22 -9.54
N THR A 397 12.48 -2.32 -9.78
CA THR A 397 12.28 -1.20 -10.72
C THR A 397 12.15 -1.70 -12.15
N ASP A 398 12.84 -2.78 -12.51
CA ASP A 398 12.62 -3.54 -13.74
C ASP A 398 13.30 -4.92 -13.60
N THR A 399 12.94 -5.84 -14.48
CA THR A 399 13.70 -7.06 -14.72
C THR A 399 14.19 -7.02 -16.17
N ILE A 400 15.51 -7.07 -16.36
CA ILE A 400 16.16 -6.94 -17.66
C ILE A 400 16.65 -8.30 -18.12
N LEU A 401 16.15 -8.71 -19.28
CA LEU A 401 16.54 -9.93 -19.98
C LEU A 401 17.37 -9.56 -21.21
N TYR A 402 18.58 -10.10 -21.32
CA TYR A 402 19.53 -9.73 -22.37
C TYR A 402 19.50 -10.64 -23.58
N SER A 403 19.24 -11.93 -23.34
CA SER A 403 19.24 -12.97 -24.36
C SER A 403 17.84 -13.11 -24.98
N PRO A 404 17.72 -13.21 -26.32
CA PRO A 404 16.49 -13.62 -26.97
C PRO A 404 16.05 -15.00 -26.51
N TRP A 405 14.80 -15.37 -26.82
CA TRP A 405 14.36 -16.74 -26.62
C TRP A 405 15.12 -17.70 -27.52
N ASN A 406 15.41 -18.87 -26.98
CA ASN A 406 16.15 -19.93 -27.65
C ASN A 406 17.61 -19.55 -27.97
N CYS A 407 18.20 -18.68 -27.14
CA CYS A 407 19.56 -18.20 -27.30
C CYS A 407 20.41 -18.54 -26.06
N LEU A 408 21.58 -19.12 -26.30
CA LEU A 408 22.62 -19.32 -25.28
C LEU A 408 23.42 -18.02 -25.10
N ILE A 409 24.09 -17.87 -23.96
CA ILE A 409 24.99 -16.72 -23.76
C ILE A 409 26.42 -17.22 -23.60
N HIS A 410 27.36 -16.52 -24.24
CA HIS A 410 28.79 -16.73 -24.06
C HIS A 410 29.29 -16.00 -22.81
N SER A 411 30.40 -16.45 -22.22
CA SER A 411 30.98 -15.84 -21.02
C SER A 411 31.28 -14.35 -21.13
N SER A 412 31.67 -13.86 -22.32
CA SER A 412 31.85 -12.42 -22.59
C SER A 412 30.56 -11.62 -22.40
N ALA A 413 29.43 -12.12 -22.91
CA ALA A 413 28.14 -11.48 -22.71
C ALA A 413 27.73 -11.54 -21.24
N ALA A 414 27.88 -12.70 -20.59
CA ALA A 414 27.58 -12.84 -19.16
C ALA A 414 28.41 -11.86 -18.30
N PHE A 415 29.70 -11.69 -18.60
CA PHE A 415 30.58 -10.75 -17.91
C PHE A 415 30.16 -9.31 -18.15
N GLY A 416 29.82 -8.97 -19.40
CA GLY A 416 29.28 -7.66 -19.73
C GLY A 416 27.97 -7.33 -19.00
N ILE A 417 27.09 -8.31 -18.80
CA ILE A 417 25.87 -8.15 -17.98
C ILE A 417 26.24 -7.90 -16.53
N ALA A 418 27.13 -8.74 -15.97
CA ALA A 418 27.58 -8.67 -14.58
C ALA A 418 28.19 -7.31 -14.22
N GLN A 419 29.03 -6.78 -15.11
CA GLN A 419 29.71 -5.49 -14.94
C GLN A 419 28.87 -4.29 -15.40
N GLY A 420 27.74 -4.51 -16.08
CA GLY A 420 26.96 -3.43 -16.69
C GLY A 420 27.60 -2.79 -17.93
N LEU A 421 28.55 -3.48 -18.57
CA LEU A 421 29.24 -3.02 -19.77
C LEU A 421 28.50 -3.35 -21.06
N ILE A 422 27.59 -4.33 -21.01
CA ILE A 422 26.85 -4.76 -22.19
C ILE A 422 25.77 -3.72 -22.53
N LYS A 423 25.83 -3.19 -23.76
CA LYS A 423 24.77 -2.38 -24.35
C LYS A 423 23.99 -3.23 -25.34
N VAL A 424 22.73 -2.88 -25.57
CA VAL A 424 21.86 -3.53 -26.57
C VAL A 424 22.54 -3.64 -27.93
N THR A 425 23.26 -2.60 -28.35
CA THR A 425 23.99 -2.49 -29.61
C THR A 425 25.31 -3.27 -29.66
N ASN A 426 25.83 -3.69 -28.51
CA ASN A 426 27.12 -4.40 -28.42
C ASN A 426 26.95 -5.92 -28.50
N ARG A 427 25.69 -6.39 -28.55
CA ARG A 427 25.34 -7.80 -28.64
C ARG A 427 25.55 -8.30 -30.06
N GLN A 428 26.22 -9.42 -30.17
CA GLN A 428 26.39 -10.15 -31.42
C GLN A 428 25.83 -11.55 -31.24
N PHE A 429 25.30 -12.10 -32.33
CA PHE A 429 24.59 -13.37 -32.32
C PHE A 429 25.17 -14.24 -33.42
N TYR A 430 25.61 -15.44 -33.07
CA TYR A 430 26.21 -16.39 -34.00
C TYR A 430 25.60 -17.76 -33.80
N ASP A 431 25.37 -18.52 -34.88
CA ASP A 431 25.10 -19.94 -34.77
C ASP A 431 26.36 -20.73 -34.37
N ARG A 432 26.21 -22.05 -34.18
CA ARG A 432 27.33 -22.95 -33.88
C ARG A 432 28.41 -23.00 -34.97
N LYS A 433 28.13 -22.52 -36.18
CA LYS A 433 29.07 -22.45 -37.29
C LYS A 433 29.78 -21.09 -37.36
N GLY A 434 29.50 -20.17 -36.43
CA GLY A 434 30.02 -18.80 -36.43
C GLY A 434 29.34 -17.89 -37.44
N VAL A 435 28.21 -18.28 -38.01
CA VAL A 435 27.43 -17.45 -38.95
C VAL A 435 26.58 -16.47 -38.14
N TYR A 436 26.61 -15.20 -38.52
CA TYR A 436 25.80 -14.17 -37.88
C TYR A 436 24.30 -14.46 -38.01
N CYS A 437 23.56 -14.42 -36.90
CA CYS A 437 22.13 -14.72 -36.83
C CYS A 437 21.37 -13.63 -36.09
N GLU A 438 20.74 -12.70 -36.81
CA GLU A 438 19.97 -11.64 -36.17
C GLU A 438 18.69 -12.18 -35.53
N PRO A 439 18.39 -11.84 -34.25
CA PRO A 439 17.10 -12.16 -33.64
C PRO A 439 15.96 -11.47 -34.38
N ASN A 440 14.80 -12.11 -34.47
CA ASN A 440 13.65 -11.55 -35.19
C ASN A 440 12.35 -11.92 -34.46
N PRO A 441 11.44 -10.97 -34.15
CA PRO A 441 11.58 -9.51 -34.28
C PRO A 441 12.48 -8.91 -33.17
N LEU A 442 12.98 -7.68 -33.37
CA LEU A 442 13.69 -6.90 -32.33
C LEU A 442 12.84 -5.67 -31.93
N PRO A 443 11.78 -5.83 -31.12
CA PRO A 443 10.94 -4.69 -30.74
C PRO A 443 11.70 -3.69 -29.87
N GLY A 444 11.31 -2.41 -29.89
CA GLY A 444 11.85 -1.41 -28.96
C GLY A 444 11.61 -1.84 -27.51
N HIS A 445 12.61 -1.69 -26.65
CA HIS A 445 12.56 -2.04 -25.21
C HIS A 445 12.28 -3.51 -24.88
N TRP A 446 12.55 -4.43 -25.81
CA TRP A 446 12.28 -5.86 -25.62
C TRP A 446 12.95 -6.48 -24.39
N ASN A 447 14.05 -5.92 -23.91
CA ASN A 447 14.75 -6.40 -22.72
C ASN A 447 14.03 -6.05 -21.40
N SER A 448 13.11 -5.09 -21.38
CA SER A 448 12.42 -4.61 -20.17
C SER A 448 11.15 -5.41 -19.91
N MET A 449 11.08 -6.09 -18.77
CA MET A 449 9.85 -6.80 -18.36
C MET A 449 8.77 -5.82 -17.88
N ARG A 450 9.15 -4.67 -17.31
CA ARG A 450 8.20 -3.61 -16.95
C ARG A 450 7.54 -2.97 -18.17
N GLY A 451 8.31 -2.76 -19.23
CA GLY A 451 7.82 -2.16 -20.48
C GLY A 451 7.06 -3.14 -21.39
N SER A 452 7.07 -4.43 -21.07
CA SER A 452 6.47 -5.47 -21.91
C SER A 452 5.00 -5.74 -21.53
N LEU A 453 4.13 -5.74 -22.54
CA LEU A 453 2.72 -6.15 -22.43
C LEU A 453 2.50 -7.61 -22.85
N HIS A 454 3.58 -8.32 -23.19
CA HIS A 454 3.53 -9.64 -23.78
C HIS A 454 3.58 -10.74 -22.73
N ASN A 455 3.04 -11.91 -23.08
CA ASN A 455 3.38 -13.12 -22.35
C ASN A 455 4.80 -13.55 -22.74
N ILE A 456 5.49 -14.21 -21.82
CA ILE A 456 6.84 -14.72 -21.98
C ILE A 456 6.85 -16.19 -21.55
N PRO A 457 7.76 -17.02 -22.07
CA PRO A 457 7.94 -18.35 -21.55
C PRO A 457 8.35 -18.31 -20.07
N VAL A 458 7.98 -19.37 -19.34
CA VAL A 458 8.51 -19.63 -18.01
C VAL A 458 10.00 -19.93 -18.17
N ILE A 459 10.80 -19.11 -17.50
CA ILE A 459 12.25 -19.28 -17.37
C ILE A 459 12.50 -20.09 -16.12
N LEU A 460 13.19 -21.21 -16.27
CA LEU A 460 13.64 -22.04 -15.18
C LEU A 460 15.15 -21.87 -14.98
N LEU A 461 15.57 -21.86 -13.73
CA LEU A 461 16.93 -21.58 -13.31
C LEU A 461 17.45 -22.73 -12.47
N SER A 462 18.61 -23.27 -12.86
CA SER A 462 19.26 -24.36 -12.13
C SER A 462 20.51 -23.85 -11.43
N PRO A 463 20.83 -24.37 -10.24
CA PRO A 463 22.00 -23.92 -9.51
C PRO A 463 23.28 -24.44 -10.16
N VAL A 464 24.37 -23.69 -10.00
CA VAL A 464 25.73 -24.19 -10.20
C VAL A 464 26.03 -25.21 -9.12
N THR A 465 26.42 -26.41 -9.52
CA THR A 465 26.64 -27.56 -8.64
C THR A 465 28.12 -27.71 -8.27
N PRO A 466 28.46 -28.37 -7.15
CA PRO A 466 29.87 -28.58 -6.75
C PRO A 466 30.74 -29.34 -7.74
N GLU A 467 30.14 -30.05 -8.71
CA GLU A 467 30.85 -30.77 -9.77
C GLU A 467 31.34 -29.82 -10.88
N GLU A 468 30.81 -28.61 -10.93
CA GLU A 468 31.16 -27.62 -11.93
C GLU A 468 32.35 -26.77 -11.47
N GLY A 469 33.28 -26.49 -12.38
CA GLY A 469 34.45 -25.68 -12.05
C GLY A 469 34.07 -24.25 -11.62
N ALA A 470 32.94 -23.74 -12.12
CA ALA A 470 32.40 -22.43 -11.77
C ALA A 470 32.06 -22.31 -10.27
N TRP A 471 31.68 -23.42 -9.63
CA TRP A 471 31.24 -23.43 -8.24
C TRP A 471 32.32 -22.95 -7.28
N THR A 472 33.52 -23.54 -7.37
CA THR A 472 34.67 -23.14 -6.53
C THR A 472 35.08 -21.69 -6.75
N LEU A 473 34.98 -21.20 -7.98
CA LEU A 473 35.33 -19.81 -8.33
C LEU A 473 34.29 -18.82 -7.79
N PHE A 474 33.01 -19.17 -7.82
CA PHE A 474 31.97 -18.32 -7.22
C PHE A 474 32.03 -18.29 -5.70
N LEU A 475 32.40 -19.40 -5.04
CA LEU A 475 32.66 -19.38 -3.60
C LEU A 475 33.80 -18.44 -3.24
N ASP A 476 34.93 -18.54 -3.94
CA ASP A 476 36.09 -17.67 -3.72
C ASP A 476 35.73 -16.18 -3.93
N LEU A 477 34.91 -15.88 -4.93
CA LEU A 477 34.39 -14.53 -5.14
C LEU A 477 33.45 -14.05 -4.02
N CYS A 478 32.56 -14.92 -3.51
CA CYS A 478 31.68 -14.60 -2.38
C CYS A 478 32.48 -14.33 -1.10
N GLU A 479 33.50 -15.14 -0.82
CA GLU A 479 34.36 -15.00 0.36
C GLU A 479 35.20 -13.72 0.32
N ASN A 480 35.65 -13.31 -0.88
CA ASN A 480 36.50 -12.13 -1.07
C ASN A 480 35.73 -10.85 -1.42
N ARG A 481 34.40 -10.82 -1.26
CA ARG A 481 33.51 -9.70 -1.69
C ARG A 481 33.70 -9.29 -3.17
N GLY A 482 34.16 -10.20 -4.03
CA GLY A 482 34.34 -9.96 -5.47
C GLY A 482 33.03 -9.87 -6.27
N MET A 483 31.89 -9.93 -5.59
CA MET A 483 30.54 -9.87 -6.15
C MET A 483 29.93 -8.47 -6.15
N GLU A 484 30.62 -7.51 -5.53
CA GLU A 484 30.21 -6.11 -5.46
C GLU A 484 31.02 -5.30 -6.47
N ILE A 485 30.32 -4.67 -7.42
CA ILE A 485 30.94 -3.87 -8.47
C ILE A 485 30.15 -2.57 -8.58
N GLU A 486 30.75 -1.46 -8.18
CA GLU A 486 30.14 -0.13 -8.22
C GLU A 486 28.76 -0.09 -7.53
N ASN A 487 27.68 -0.07 -8.31
CA ASN A 487 26.29 -0.03 -7.86
C ASN A 487 25.52 -1.35 -8.13
N ARG A 488 26.26 -2.45 -8.37
CA ARG A 488 25.77 -3.79 -8.72
C ARG A 488 26.20 -4.82 -7.68
N ILE A 489 25.30 -5.76 -7.40
CA ILE A 489 25.58 -7.00 -6.69
C ILE A 489 25.34 -8.17 -7.62
N ILE A 490 26.33 -9.04 -7.75
CA ILE A 490 26.21 -10.31 -8.47
C ILE A 490 25.74 -11.39 -7.50
N ILE A 491 24.66 -12.08 -7.86
CA ILE A 491 24.08 -13.19 -7.10
C ILE A 491 24.19 -14.46 -7.94
N PRO A 492 25.25 -15.28 -7.77
CA PRO A 492 25.36 -16.57 -8.43
C PRO A 492 24.46 -17.61 -7.75
N TYR A 493 23.51 -18.22 -8.46
CA TYR A 493 22.72 -19.32 -7.90
C TYR A 493 23.55 -20.58 -7.89
N PHE A 494 24.09 -20.95 -6.72
CA PHE A 494 24.84 -22.19 -6.56
C PHE A 494 24.30 -22.99 -5.38
N SER A 495 24.43 -24.30 -5.47
CA SER A 495 24.03 -25.18 -4.38
C SER A 495 25.19 -25.38 -3.40
N PRO A 496 25.00 -25.21 -2.08
CA PRO A 496 26.00 -25.60 -1.11
C PRO A 496 26.34 -27.10 -1.21
N LYS A 497 27.60 -27.47 -0.95
CA LYS A 497 28.12 -28.82 -1.20
C LYS A 497 27.34 -29.94 -0.51
N ASN A 498 26.87 -29.68 0.71
CA ASN A 498 26.14 -30.67 1.51
C ASN A 498 24.62 -30.64 1.28
N LEU A 499 24.14 -29.85 0.32
CA LEU A 499 22.74 -29.50 0.14
C LEU A 499 22.29 -29.49 -1.32
N VAL A 500 22.96 -30.28 -2.18
CA VAL A 500 22.61 -30.42 -3.61
C VAL A 500 21.14 -30.78 -3.80
N ASN A 501 20.57 -31.60 -2.91
CA ASN A 501 19.16 -31.99 -2.97
C ASN A 501 18.19 -30.94 -2.40
N ALA A 502 18.70 -29.83 -1.83
CA ALA A 502 17.91 -28.76 -1.21
C ALA A 502 17.74 -27.55 -2.14
N PHE A 503 18.44 -27.55 -3.28
CA PHE A 503 18.46 -26.49 -4.28
C PHE A 503 18.16 -27.10 -5.64
N GLY A 504 16.90 -27.05 -6.03
CA GLY A 504 16.42 -27.52 -7.32
C GLY A 504 16.39 -26.45 -8.40
N GLU A 505 15.83 -26.85 -9.53
CA GLU A 505 15.48 -25.95 -10.61
C GLU A 505 14.25 -25.12 -10.23
N ILE A 506 14.41 -23.80 -10.16
CA ILE A 506 13.37 -22.87 -9.70
C ILE A 506 12.89 -21.95 -10.83
N PRO A 507 11.60 -21.59 -10.87
CA PRO A 507 11.14 -20.57 -11.81
C PRO A 507 11.68 -19.18 -11.47
N LEU A 508 12.05 -18.39 -12.49
CA LEU A 508 12.55 -17.02 -12.30
C LEU A 508 11.55 -16.13 -11.55
N PHE A 509 10.25 -16.30 -11.76
CA PHE A 509 9.27 -15.51 -11.02
C PHE A 509 9.32 -15.75 -9.50
N VAL A 510 9.68 -16.95 -9.05
CA VAL A 510 9.88 -17.25 -7.62
C VAL A 510 11.11 -16.52 -7.10
N PHE A 511 12.20 -16.52 -7.86
CA PHE A 511 13.40 -15.79 -7.51
C PHE A 511 13.16 -14.27 -7.40
N ILE A 512 12.47 -13.71 -8.40
CA ILE A 512 12.08 -12.29 -8.39
C ILE A 512 11.16 -12.00 -7.21
N PHE A 513 10.21 -12.89 -6.89
CA PHE A 513 9.34 -12.75 -5.73
C PHE A 513 10.14 -12.69 -4.43
N VAL A 514 11.06 -13.63 -4.20
CA VAL A 514 11.94 -13.65 -3.04
C VAL A 514 12.78 -12.38 -2.96
N THR A 515 13.42 -11.98 -4.06
CA THR A 515 14.26 -10.78 -4.13
C THR A 515 13.45 -9.53 -3.81
N SER A 516 12.27 -9.38 -4.43
CA SER A 516 11.32 -8.30 -4.16
C SER A 516 10.95 -8.24 -2.68
N PHE A 517 10.68 -9.38 -2.06
CA PHE A 517 10.29 -9.47 -0.66
C PHE A 517 11.42 -9.05 0.29
N ILE A 518 12.64 -9.52 0.02
CA ILE A 518 13.84 -9.16 0.79
C ILE A 518 14.13 -7.65 0.64
N LEU A 519 14.09 -7.11 -0.58
CA LEU A 519 14.24 -5.68 -0.83
C LEU A 519 13.21 -4.84 -0.07
N MET A 520 11.94 -5.27 -0.07
CA MET A 520 10.88 -4.61 0.71
C MET A 520 11.21 -4.59 2.21
N ILE A 521 11.70 -5.69 2.77
CA ILE A 521 12.08 -5.79 4.19
C ILE A 521 13.22 -4.84 4.55
N PHE A 522 14.17 -4.67 3.62
CA PHE A 522 15.31 -3.76 3.79
C PHE A 522 15.05 -2.33 3.31
N GLY A 523 13.84 -2.03 2.83
CA GLY A 523 13.51 -0.69 2.34
C GLY A 523 14.27 -0.31 1.06
N LYS A 524 14.75 -1.28 0.28
CA LYS A 524 15.57 -1.08 -0.92
C LYS A 524 14.74 -1.25 -2.19
N THR A 525 15.26 -0.73 -3.31
CA THR A 525 14.73 -0.96 -4.66
C THR A 525 15.88 -1.29 -5.60
N ALA A 526 15.67 -2.17 -6.56
CA ALA A 526 16.71 -2.51 -7.54
C ALA A 526 16.14 -2.91 -8.90
N THR A 527 16.93 -2.73 -9.94
CA THR A 527 16.71 -3.40 -11.23
C THR A 527 17.38 -4.77 -11.19
N VAL A 528 16.64 -5.82 -11.52
CA VAL A 528 17.20 -7.16 -11.63
C VAL A 528 17.66 -7.41 -13.07
N HIS A 529 18.85 -7.97 -13.24
CA HIS A 529 19.43 -8.35 -14.51
C HIS A 529 19.61 -9.86 -14.53
N LEU A 530 19.22 -10.54 -15.60
CA LEU A 530 19.44 -11.97 -15.76
C LEU A 530 20.63 -12.26 -16.69
N ALA A 531 21.63 -12.95 -16.16
CA ALA A 531 22.68 -13.61 -16.92
C ALA A 531 22.47 -15.13 -16.86
N ALA A 532 21.73 -15.66 -17.83
CA ALA A 532 21.50 -17.09 -17.99
C ALA A 532 21.29 -17.43 -19.47
N CYS A 533 21.58 -18.68 -19.85
CA CYS A 533 21.13 -19.21 -21.12
C CYS A 533 19.60 -19.28 -21.16
N LEU A 534 18.99 -19.01 -22.31
CA LEU A 534 17.55 -19.10 -22.52
C LEU A 534 17.23 -20.06 -23.67
N GLY A 535 18.04 -21.11 -23.78
CA GLY A 535 17.80 -22.22 -24.69
C GLY A 535 16.52 -22.97 -24.34
N ARG A 536 15.84 -23.52 -25.36
CA ARG A 536 14.62 -24.31 -25.15
C ARG A 536 14.96 -25.78 -24.94
N ALA A 537 14.27 -26.41 -23.99
CA ALA A 537 14.23 -27.87 -23.90
C ALA A 537 13.07 -28.43 -24.73
N GLY A 538 13.33 -29.38 -25.63
CA GLY A 538 12.30 -30.12 -26.38
C GLY A 538 12.10 -29.69 -27.84
N SER A 539 10.89 -29.93 -28.37
CA SER A 539 10.56 -29.81 -29.80
C SER A 539 10.72 -28.38 -30.35
N PRO A 540 11.05 -28.25 -31.66
CA PRO A 540 11.22 -26.95 -32.33
C PRO A 540 9.95 -26.10 -32.26
N PRO A 541 10.08 -24.77 -32.27
CA PRO A 541 8.98 -23.84 -32.01
C PRO A 541 7.86 -23.92 -33.06
N ARG A 542 6.62 -23.65 -32.62
CA ARG A 542 5.52 -23.28 -33.52
C ARG A 542 5.67 -21.79 -33.86
N PRO A 543 5.80 -21.40 -35.15
CA PRO A 543 6.09 -20.02 -35.56
C PRO A 543 5.07 -18.98 -35.12
N ASP A 544 3.85 -19.40 -34.79
CA ASP A 544 2.69 -18.51 -34.66
C ASP A 544 2.62 -17.87 -33.27
N GLU A 545 3.07 -18.58 -32.24
CA GLU A 545 2.96 -18.19 -30.83
C GLU A 545 3.99 -17.12 -30.44
N TRP A 546 5.20 -17.15 -31.05
CA TRP A 546 6.34 -16.32 -30.64
C TRP A 546 6.45 -15.01 -31.42
N ARG A 547 5.85 -14.92 -32.62
CA ARG A 547 5.86 -13.70 -33.46
C ARG A 547 5.29 -12.47 -32.78
N THR A 548 4.53 -12.65 -31.70
CA THR A 548 3.81 -11.56 -31.04
C THR A 548 4.43 -11.12 -29.71
N GLN A 549 5.52 -11.73 -29.21
CA GLN A 549 5.79 -11.66 -27.77
C GLN A 549 7.22 -11.33 -27.32
N TYR A 550 8.27 -11.50 -28.13
CA TYR A 550 9.66 -11.13 -27.80
C TYR A 550 10.59 -11.52 -28.98
N ALA A 551 11.88 -11.15 -28.93
CA ALA A 551 12.86 -11.63 -29.91
C ALA A 551 13.17 -13.13 -29.74
N PHE A 552 13.23 -13.89 -30.84
CA PHE A 552 13.68 -15.28 -30.82
C PHE A 552 14.83 -15.51 -31.81
N THR A 553 15.58 -16.59 -31.59
CA THR A 553 16.68 -17.03 -32.46
C THR A 553 16.51 -18.49 -32.89
N SER A 554 17.24 -18.88 -33.95
CA SER A 554 17.40 -20.27 -34.36
C SER A 554 18.10 -21.10 -33.27
N ASP A 555 17.87 -22.42 -33.29
CA ASP A 555 18.51 -23.35 -32.37
C ASP A 555 20.05 -23.24 -32.43
N GLY A 556 20.67 -23.27 -31.26
CA GLY A 556 22.13 -23.19 -31.14
C GLY A 556 22.72 -21.80 -31.38
N THR A 557 21.90 -20.74 -31.46
CA THR A 557 22.38 -19.37 -31.50
C THR A 557 22.98 -18.98 -30.15
N VAL A 558 24.15 -18.35 -30.18
CA VAL A 558 24.91 -17.87 -29.02
C VAL A 558 25.03 -16.35 -29.09
N MET A 559 24.64 -15.67 -28.00
CA MET A 559 24.85 -14.25 -27.79
C MET A 559 26.24 -14.02 -27.18
N THR A 560 27.02 -13.14 -27.79
CA THR A 560 28.34 -12.70 -27.33
C THR A 560 28.43 -11.18 -27.37
N MET A 561 29.54 -10.64 -26.89
CA MET A 561 29.93 -9.24 -27.09
C MET A 561 31.44 -9.14 -27.29
N ASN A 562 31.87 -8.11 -28.01
CA ASN A 562 33.27 -7.73 -28.07
C ASN A 562 33.68 -7.11 -26.72
N MET A 563 34.65 -7.73 -26.06
CA MET A 563 35.23 -7.22 -24.81
C MET A 563 36.54 -6.50 -25.08
N ASP A 564 36.81 -5.44 -24.32
CA ASP A 564 38.15 -4.87 -24.17
C ASP A 564 38.78 -5.50 -22.91
N ASP A 565 39.86 -6.25 -23.08
CA ASP A 565 40.47 -7.05 -22.02
C ASP A 565 41.15 -6.21 -20.91
N ARG A 566 41.31 -4.90 -21.12
CA ARG A 566 42.18 -4.05 -20.29
C ARG A 566 41.71 -3.81 -18.85
N ASN A 567 40.45 -4.12 -18.50
CA ASN A 567 39.89 -3.92 -17.15
C ASN A 567 39.09 -5.13 -16.63
N MET A 568 39.42 -6.34 -17.07
CA MET A 568 38.64 -7.53 -16.73
C MET A 568 38.97 -8.06 -15.32
N ASN A 569 37.97 -8.17 -14.44
CA ASN A 569 38.08 -9.01 -13.25
C ASN A 569 38.27 -10.47 -13.70
N SER A 570 39.52 -10.93 -13.66
CA SER A 570 39.93 -12.21 -14.23
C SER A 570 39.28 -13.40 -13.52
N LEU A 571 39.03 -13.30 -12.21
CA LEU A 571 38.40 -14.35 -11.43
C LEU A 571 36.91 -14.50 -11.79
N LEU A 572 36.18 -13.38 -11.84
CA LEU A 572 34.78 -13.36 -12.28
C LEU A 572 34.63 -13.88 -13.71
N PHE A 573 35.48 -13.42 -14.64
CA PHE A 573 35.44 -13.91 -16.02
C PHE A 573 35.72 -15.41 -16.11
N ARG A 574 36.70 -15.93 -15.35
CA ARG A 574 36.96 -17.38 -15.28
C ARG A 574 35.77 -18.16 -14.73
N ALA A 575 35.07 -17.64 -13.72
CA ALA A 575 33.87 -18.27 -13.18
C ALA A 575 32.77 -18.37 -14.24
N LEU A 576 32.50 -17.27 -14.94
CA LEU A 576 31.50 -17.20 -16.01
C LEU A 576 31.87 -18.04 -17.22
N ARG A 577 33.15 -18.08 -17.60
CA ARG A 577 33.68 -18.98 -18.64
C ARG A 577 33.47 -20.44 -18.30
N SER A 578 33.77 -20.82 -17.07
CA SER A 578 33.53 -22.18 -16.58
C SER A 578 32.05 -22.55 -16.58
N LEU A 579 31.16 -21.58 -16.39
CA LEU A 579 29.72 -21.78 -16.37
C LEU A 579 29.11 -21.88 -17.78
N PHE A 580 29.44 -20.95 -18.67
CA PHE A 580 28.73 -20.75 -19.93
C PHE A 580 29.43 -21.39 -21.14
N ASP A 581 30.76 -21.52 -21.14
CA ASP A 581 31.48 -21.92 -22.36
C ASP A 581 31.63 -23.45 -22.48
N ARG A 582 31.32 -24.23 -21.43
CA ARG A 582 31.48 -25.70 -21.40
C ARG A 582 30.62 -26.48 -22.39
N ASN A 583 29.58 -25.87 -22.95
CA ASN A 583 28.62 -26.52 -23.85
C ASN A 583 28.70 -26.00 -25.30
N HIS A 584 29.75 -25.25 -25.64
CA HIS A 584 29.95 -24.66 -26.97
C HIS A 584 31.00 -25.38 -27.83
N ASP A 585 31.79 -26.27 -27.21
CA ASP A 585 32.62 -27.27 -27.88
C ASP A 585 31.81 -28.56 -28.12
#